data_AF-Q8R9E3-F1
#
_entry.id   AF-Q8R9E3-F1
#
_cell.length_a   1.000
_cell.length_b   1.000
_cell.length_c   1.000
_cell.angle_alpha   90.00
_cell.angle_beta   90.00
_cell.angle_gamma   90.00
#
_symmetry.space_group_name_H-M   'P 1'
#
loop_
_entity.id
_entity.type
_entity.pdbx_description
1 polymer ?
#
loop_
_entity_poly.entity_id
_entity_poly.type
_entity_poly.pdbx_seq_one_letter_code
_entity_poly.pdbx_strand_id
1 'polypeptide(L)'
;MREYLQKSKKNILKNQIKRLKEYPNSQGWQYEIISEIASRVNENRRGLLKLLNKIKRGEVEKVVIEYPDRLARFGFEYIKFFMESFGVELIILNDKENEEYANKELAEDLISIVTSFATRIYEQRGGRKHDINTG
;
A
#
# COMPACT_ATOMS: atom_id res chain seq x y z
N MET A 1 -21.88 -5.87 -7.56
CA MET A 1 -21.08 -6.17 -6.35
C MET A 1 -19.62 -5.68 -6.46
N ARG A 2 -18.83 -6.09 -7.47
CA ARG A 2 -17.44 -5.63 -7.65
C ARG A 2 -17.29 -4.10 -7.84
N GLU A 3 -18.17 -3.49 -8.62
CA GLU A 3 -18.18 -2.03 -8.86
C GLU A 3 -18.48 -1.21 -7.58
N TYR A 4 -19.38 -1.70 -6.73
CA TYR A 4 -19.70 -1.10 -5.43
C TYR A 4 -18.50 -1.14 -4.47
N LEU A 5 -17.80 -2.28 -4.40
CA LEU A 5 -16.58 -2.43 -3.60
C LEU A 5 -15.46 -1.49 -4.10
N GLN A 6 -15.33 -1.33 -5.41
CA GLN A 6 -14.34 -0.43 -5.99
C GLN A 6 -14.65 1.05 -5.71
N LYS A 7 -15.94 1.44 -5.77
CA LYS A 7 -16.41 2.78 -5.40
C LYS A 7 -16.20 3.06 -3.91
N SER A 8 -16.45 2.07 -3.06
CA SER A 8 -16.19 2.14 -1.61
C SER A 8 -14.71 2.36 -1.31
N LYS A 9 -13.79 1.55 -1.87
CA LYS A 9 -12.33 1.71 -1.69
C LYS A 9 -11.82 3.08 -2.13
N LYS A 10 -12.35 3.61 -3.25
CA LYS A 10 -12.02 4.98 -3.72
C LYS A 10 -12.42 6.05 -2.71
N ASN A 11 -13.59 5.95 -2.08
CA ASN A 11 -14.04 6.92 -1.09
C ASN A 11 -13.19 6.87 0.19
N ILE A 12 -12.83 5.65 0.63
CA ILE A 12 -11.96 5.46 1.79
C ILE A 12 -10.58 6.09 1.54
N LEU A 13 -10.00 5.85 0.36
CA LEU A 13 -8.73 6.45 -0.03
C LEU A 13 -8.80 7.98 -0.07
N LYS A 14 -9.90 8.56 -0.60
CA LYS A 14 -10.09 10.02 -0.61
C LYS A 14 -10.13 10.59 0.81
N ASN A 15 -10.85 9.94 1.73
CA ASN A 15 -10.94 10.38 3.12
C ASN A 15 -9.60 10.27 3.84
N GLN A 16 -8.85 9.18 3.60
CA GLN A 16 -7.49 9.02 4.10
C GLN A 16 -6.56 10.12 3.60
N ILE A 17 -6.56 10.41 2.30
CA ILE A 17 -5.77 11.51 1.73
C ILE A 17 -6.16 12.84 2.39
N LYS A 18 -7.45 13.08 2.64
CA LYS A 18 -7.90 14.31 3.30
C LYS A 18 -7.29 14.46 4.70
N ARG A 19 -7.34 13.42 5.53
CA ARG A 19 -6.75 13.43 6.88
C ARG A 19 -5.23 13.58 6.83
N LEU A 20 -4.54 12.81 5.98
CA LEU A 20 -3.09 12.86 5.83
C LEU A 20 -2.55 14.24 5.46
N LYS A 21 -3.31 15.04 4.70
CA LYS A 21 -2.90 16.38 4.29
C LYS A 21 -2.82 17.38 5.44
N GLU A 22 -3.58 17.18 6.50
CA GLU A 22 -3.65 18.13 7.62
C GLU A 22 -2.27 18.33 8.26
N TYR A 23 -1.52 17.24 8.41
CA TYR A 23 -0.19 17.29 9.02
C TYR A 23 0.84 18.06 8.18
N PRO A 24 1.17 17.70 6.91
CA PRO A 24 2.08 18.49 6.08
C PRO A 24 1.64 19.95 5.89
N ASN A 25 0.33 20.20 5.77
CA ASN A 25 -0.20 21.57 5.69
C ASN A 25 0.12 22.38 6.94
N SER A 26 -0.05 21.79 8.14
CA SER A 26 0.27 22.46 9.41
C SER A 26 1.76 22.80 9.55
N GLN A 27 2.62 22.05 8.88
CA GLN A 27 4.07 22.27 8.86
C GLN A 27 4.53 23.22 7.74
N GLY A 28 3.62 23.65 6.85
CA GLY A 28 3.96 24.47 5.68
C GLY A 28 4.77 23.73 4.62
N TRP A 29 4.74 22.40 4.61
CA TRP A 29 5.52 21.58 3.67
C TRP A 29 4.86 21.52 2.29
N GLN A 30 5.68 21.55 1.24
CA GLN A 30 5.27 21.14 -0.10
C GLN A 30 5.35 19.62 -0.21
N TYR A 31 4.34 18.99 -0.80
CA TYR A 31 4.26 17.53 -0.87
C TYR A 31 3.62 17.03 -2.17
N GLU A 32 4.00 15.81 -2.55
CA GLU A 32 3.35 15.03 -3.61
C GLU A 32 2.51 13.91 -2.97
N ILE A 33 1.32 13.65 -3.48
CA ILE A 33 0.48 12.54 -3.04
C ILE A 33 0.76 11.33 -3.92
N ILE A 34 1.28 10.27 -3.31
CA ILE A 34 1.35 8.94 -3.92
C ILE A 34 0.24 8.10 -3.30
N SER A 35 -0.69 7.61 -4.12
CA SER A 35 -1.78 6.75 -3.66
C SER A 35 -1.99 5.58 -4.60
N GLU A 36 -2.43 4.45 -4.04
CA GLU A 36 -2.67 3.22 -4.79
C GLU A 36 -3.81 2.42 -4.15
N ILE A 37 -4.58 1.73 -4.99
CA ILE A 37 -5.58 0.75 -4.55
C ILE A 37 -5.05 -0.62 -4.95
N ALA A 38 -4.36 -1.29 -4.02
CA ALA A 38 -3.79 -2.61 -4.20
C ALA A 38 -3.76 -3.34 -2.84
N SER A 39 -3.74 -4.68 -2.86
CA SER A 39 -3.53 -5.43 -1.62
C SER A 39 -2.13 -5.14 -1.05
N ARG A 40 -2.04 -5.05 0.27
CA ARG A 40 -0.80 -4.73 1.00
C ARG A 40 0.23 -5.88 0.92
N VAL A 41 -0.17 -7.06 0.47
CA VAL A 41 0.69 -8.22 0.18
C VAL A 41 1.17 -8.28 -1.27
N ASN A 42 0.69 -7.38 -2.14
CA ASN A 42 1.17 -7.30 -3.52
C ASN A 42 2.55 -6.62 -3.57
N GLU A 43 3.54 -7.34 -4.09
CA GLU A 43 4.92 -6.87 -4.26
C GLU A 43 5.07 -5.95 -5.49
N ASN A 44 4.14 -5.99 -6.45
CA ASN A 44 4.15 -5.21 -7.69
C ASN A 44 3.32 -3.92 -7.59
N ARG A 45 3.44 -3.21 -6.47
CA ARG A 45 2.70 -1.98 -6.19
C ARG A 45 3.35 -0.77 -6.86
N ARG A 46 2.69 -0.28 -7.92
CA ARG A 46 3.22 0.82 -8.77
C ARG A 46 3.45 2.12 -7.98
N GLY A 47 2.60 2.43 -7.00
CA GLY A 47 2.75 3.60 -6.14
C GLY A 47 3.97 3.46 -5.23
N LEU A 48 4.11 2.31 -4.56
CA LEU A 48 5.28 2.02 -3.74
C LEU A 48 6.57 2.05 -4.56
N LEU A 49 6.60 1.40 -5.74
CA LEU A 49 7.78 1.43 -6.63
C LEU A 49 8.14 2.86 -7.08
N LYS A 50 7.14 3.69 -7.38
CA LYS A 50 7.36 5.11 -7.70
C LYS A 50 8.01 5.84 -6.52
N LEU A 51 7.51 5.63 -5.30
CA LEU A 51 8.06 6.23 -4.08
C LEU A 51 9.53 5.80 -3.88
N LEU A 52 9.82 4.50 -3.91
CA LEU A 52 11.17 3.98 -3.70
C LEU A 52 12.15 4.53 -4.76
N ASN A 53 11.72 4.66 -6.02
CA ASN A 53 12.54 5.25 -7.06
C ASN A 53 12.81 6.75 -6.86
N LYS A 54 11.85 7.51 -6.31
CA LYS A 54 12.07 8.92 -5.96
C LYS A 54 13.07 9.06 -4.82
N ILE A 55 12.99 8.19 -3.82
CA ILE A 55 13.94 8.13 -2.70
C ILE A 55 15.35 7.85 -3.22
N LYS A 56 15.53 6.86 -4.11
CA LYS A 56 16.83 6.57 -4.73
C LYS A 56 17.45 7.76 -5.46
N ARG A 57 16.62 8.68 -5.99
CA ARG A 57 17.07 9.88 -6.71
C ARG A 57 17.28 11.09 -5.79
N GLY A 58 17.09 10.95 -4.47
CA GLY A 58 17.22 12.05 -3.52
C GLY A 58 16.11 13.09 -3.64
N GLU A 59 14.96 12.75 -4.23
CA GLU A 59 13.83 13.67 -4.43
C GLU A 59 12.87 13.73 -3.22
N VAL A 60 13.14 12.97 -2.18
CA VAL A 60 12.25 12.79 -1.03
C VAL A 60 13.06 12.97 0.23
N GLU A 61 12.60 13.86 1.11
CA GLU A 61 13.18 14.07 2.44
C GLU A 61 12.37 13.36 3.53
N LYS A 62 11.03 13.36 3.39
CA LYS A 62 10.10 12.81 4.37
C LYS A 62 9.00 12.00 3.69
N VAL A 63 8.57 10.94 4.35
CA VAL A 63 7.40 10.14 3.95
C VAL A 63 6.41 10.16 5.11
N VAL A 64 5.18 10.59 4.83
CA VAL A 64 4.11 10.63 5.84
C VAL A 64 3.08 9.56 5.52
N ILE A 65 2.78 8.71 6.49
CA ILE A 65 1.78 7.64 6.39
C ILE A 65 0.86 7.65 7.61
N GLU A 66 -0.30 7.01 7.47
CA GLU A 66 -1.28 6.92 8.56
C GLU A 66 -0.92 5.78 9.53
N TYR A 67 -0.54 4.62 8.98
CA TYR A 67 -0.16 3.41 9.73
C TYR A 67 0.95 2.64 9.00
N PRO A 68 1.78 1.86 9.71
CA PRO A 68 2.84 1.05 9.10
C PRO A 68 2.34 0.15 7.97
N ASP A 69 1.17 -0.46 8.17
CA ASP A 69 0.64 -1.43 7.23
C ASP A 69 0.28 -0.79 5.87
N ARG A 70 0.14 0.54 5.79
CA ARG A 70 -0.17 1.27 4.53
C ARG A 70 0.99 1.20 3.56
N LEU A 71 2.20 1.00 4.08
CA LEU A 71 3.35 0.69 3.25
C LEU A 71 3.44 -0.78 2.91
N ALA A 72 3.21 -1.71 3.85
CA ALA A 72 3.17 -3.15 3.56
C ALA A 72 2.60 -3.96 4.72
N ARG A 73 1.94 -5.10 4.42
CA ARG A 73 1.48 -6.03 5.46
C ARG A 73 2.64 -6.76 6.14
N PHE A 74 3.69 -7.06 5.38
CA PHE A 74 4.94 -7.68 5.84
C PHE A 74 6.13 -6.90 5.28
N GLY A 75 7.27 -6.99 5.95
CA GLY A 75 8.50 -6.34 5.49
C GLY A 75 8.51 -4.81 5.64
N PHE A 76 7.60 -4.26 6.46
CA PHE A 76 7.61 -2.83 6.81
C PHE A 76 8.98 -2.38 7.33
N GLU A 77 9.60 -3.13 8.24
CA GLU A 77 10.93 -2.80 8.77
C GLU A 77 12.01 -2.74 7.67
N TYR A 78 11.94 -3.59 6.65
CA TYR A 78 12.87 -3.52 5.51
C TYR A 78 12.65 -2.25 4.68
N ILE A 79 11.40 -1.86 4.48
CA ILE A 79 11.06 -0.61 3.76
C ILE A 79 11.51 0.60 4.58
N LYS A 80 11.28 0.59 5.90
CA LYS A 80 11.72 1.65 6.81
C LYS A 80 13.23 1.78 6.81
N PHE A 81 13.96 0.68 6.99
CA PHE A 81 15.42 0.65 6.91
C PHE A 81 15.93 1.17 5.56
N PHE A 82 15.28 0.78 4.46
CA PHE A 82 15.60 1.33 3.14
C PHE A 82 15.45 2.85 3.13
N MET A 83 14.32 3.41 3.59
CA MET A 83 14.12 4.86 3.64
C MET A 83 15.20 5.56 4.49
N GLU A 84 15.46 5.05 5.69
CA GLU A 84 16.46 5.59 6.61
C GLU A 84 17.88 5.57 6.02
N SER A 85 18.22 4.53 5.25
CA SER A 85 19.53 4.43 4.59
C SER A 85 19.77 5.49 3.51
N PHE A 86 18.70 6.11 3.00
CA PHE A 86 18.76 7.25 2.08
C PHE A 86 18.53 8.59 2.80
N GLY A 87 18.53 8.61 4.14
CA GLY A 87 18.30 9.82 4.93
C GLY A 87 16.84 10.31 4.92
N VAL A 88 15.89 9.44 4.57
CA VAL A 88 14.46 9.78 4.51
C VAL A 88 13.79 9.51 5.85
N GLU A 89 13.14 10.53 6.40
CA GLU A 89 12.38 10.41 7.65
C GLU A 89 10.99 9.81 7.38
N LEU A 90 10.63 8.75 8.10
CA LEU A 90 9.29 8.17 8.05
C LEU A 90 8.45 8.65 9.23
N ILE A 91 7.37 9.37 8.93
CA ILE A 91 6.43 9.93 9.92
C ILE A 91 5.12 9.15 9.86
N ILE A 92 4.66 8.68 11.02
CA ILE A 92 3.43 7.87 11.16
C ILE A 92 2.46 8.62 12.06
N LEU A 93 1.27 8.96 11.54
CA LEU A 93 0.31 9.80 12.28
C LEU A 93 -0.55 9.02 13.29
N ASN A 94 -0.69 7.70 13.14
CA ASN A 94 -1.46 6.82 14.04
C ASN A 94 -2.85 7.39 14.41
N ASP A 95 -3.64 7.73 13.41
CA ASP A 95 -5.05 8.09 13.63
C ASP A 95 -5.85 6.85 14.11
N LYS A 96 -7.13 6.91 14.42
CA LYS A 96 -7.91 5.69 14.75
C LYS A 96 -8.43 5.02 13.48
N GLU A 97 -7.87 3.86 13.11
CA GLU A 97 -8.47 3.02 12.06
C GLU A 97 -9.75 2.39 12.61
N ASN A 98 -10.81 2.35 11.79
CA ASN A 98 -12.03 1.64 12.17
C ASN A 98 -11.73 0.13 12.21
N GLU A 99 -11.90 -0.50 13.38
CA GLU A 99 -11.57 -1.91 13.61
C GLU A 99 -12.28 -2.87 12.64
N GLU A 100 -13.54 -2.59 12.29
CA GLU A 100 -14.30 -3.41 11.34
C GLU A 100 -13.64 -3.39 9.95
N TYR A 101 -13.17 -2.21 9.54
CA TYR A 101 -12.48 -2.04 8.27
C TYR A 101 -11.10 -2.72 8.27
N ALA A 102 -10.35 -2.60 9.36
CA ALA A 102 -9.06 -3.27 9.52
C ALA A 102 -9.20 -4.80 9.43
N ASN A 103 -10.20 -5.38 10.11
CA ASN A 103 -10.49 -6.82 10.06
C ASN A 103 -10.83 -7.30 8.64
N LYS A 104 -11.62 -6.51 7.90
CA LYS A 104 -11.96 -6.83 6.51
C LYS A 104 -10.72 -6.82 5.61
N GLU A 105 -9.85 -5.82 5.73
CA GLU A 105 -8.61 -5.78 4.95
C GLU A 105 -7.67 -6.94 5.30
N LEU A 106 -7.58 -7.32 6.58
CA LEU A 106 -6.81 -8.50 7.01
C LEU A 106 -7.31 -9.80 6.37
N ALA A 107 -8.64 -9.99 6.32
CA ALA A 107 -9.23 -11.15 5.65
C ALA A 107 -8.95 -11.16 4.14
N GLU A 108 -9.04 -10.01 3.47
CA GLU A 108 -8.70 -9.87 2.05
C GLU A 108 -7.22 -10.17 1.77
N ASP A 109 -6.31 -9.72 2.64
CA ASP A 109 -4.88 -10.02 2.54
C ASP A 109 -4.62 -11.53 2.74
N LEU A 110 -5.27 -12.19 3.70
CA LEU A 110 -5.14 -13.64 3.91
C LEU A 110 -5.58 -14.44 2.69
N ILE A 111 -6.74 -14.10 2.11
CA ILE A 111 -7.22 -14.74 0.88
C ILE A 111 -6.21 -14.55 -0.26
N SER A 112 -5.62 -13.36 -0.37
CA SER A 112 -4.62 -13.05 -1.40
C SER A 112 -3.35 -13.89 -1.23
N ILE A 113 -2.88 -14.07 0.00
CA ILE A 113 -1.73 -14.93 0.33
C ILE A 113 -2.03 -16.39 -0.04
N VAL A 114 -3.14 -16.94 0.44
CA VAL A 114 -3.53 -18.34 0.17
C VAL A 114 -3.69 -18.56 -1.34
N THR A 115 -4.30 -17.62 -2.04
CA THR A 115 -4.45 -17.68 -3.51
C THR A 115 -3.09 -17.68 -4.21
N SER A 116 -2.16 -16.83 -3.80
CA SER A 116 -0.80 -16.79 -4.36
C SER A 116 -0.07 -18.11 -4.18
N PHE A 117 -0.14 -18.72 -2.98
CA PHE A 117 0.45 -20.03 -2.73
C PHE A 117 -0.23 -21.14 -3.55
N ALA A 118 -1.56 -21.16 -3.61
CA ALA A 118 -2.30 -22.15 -4.39
C ALA A 118 -1.94 -22.09 -5.88
N THR A 119 -1.84 -20.89 -6.46
CA THR A 119 -1.38 -20.69 -7.84
C THR A 119 0.01 -21.26 -8.06
N ARG A 120 0.99 -20.95 -7.18
CA ARG A 120 2.36 -21.46 -7.30
C ARG A 120 2.41 -22.99 -7.20
N ILE A 121 1.65 -23.59 -6.30
CA ILE A 121 1.55 -25.06 -6.15
C ILE A 121 0.94 -25.69 -7.41
N TYR A 122 -0.09 -25.05 -7.98
CA TYR A 122 -0.74 -25.55 -9.21
C TYR A 122 0.20 -25.45 -10.43
N GLU A 123 0.93 -24.34 -10.57
CA GLU A 123 1.92 -24.14 -11.63
C GLU A 123 3.04 -25.21 -11.58
N GLN A 124 3.51 -25.54 -10.37
CA GLN A 124 4.52 -26.60 -10.17
C GLN A 124 4.03 -27.99 -10.60
N ARG A 125 2.72 -28.22 -10.67
CA ARG A 125 2.10 -29.49 -11.09
C ARG A 125 1.79 -29.56 -12.59
N GLY A 126 2.32 -28.64 -13.40
CA GLY A 126 2.16 -28.64 -14.86
C GLY A 126 0.84 -28.01 -15.35
N GLY A 127 0.12 -27.32 -14.48
CA GLY A 127 -1.04 -26.51 -14.86
C GLY A 127 -0.61 -25.32 -15.71
N ARG A 128 -0.83 -25.37 -17.03
CA ARG A 128 -0.65 -24.22 -17.92
C ARG A 128 -1.61 -23.10 -17.51
N LYS A 129 -1.13 -21.84 -17.55
CA LYS A 129 -1.94 -20.64 -17.36
C LYS A 129 -3.17 -20.69 -18.26
N HIS A 130 -4.37 -20.60 -17.68
CA HIS A 130 -5.48 -19.97 -18.40
C HIS A 130 -5.26 -18.47 -18.25
N ASP A 131 -4.70 -17.85 -19.28
CA ASP A 131 -4.65 -16.40 -19.40
C ASP A 131 -6.09 -15.88 -19.38
N ILE A 132 -6.54 -15.37 -18.23
CA ILE A 132 -7.70 -14.48 -18.18
C ILE A 132 -7.27 -13.12 -18.74
N ASN A 133 -7.15 -13.07 -20.06
CA ASN A 133 -7.27 -11.84 -20.83
C ASN A 133 -8.64 -11.25 -20.53
N THR A 134 -8.70 -10.05 -19.98
CA THR A 134 -9.90 -9.22 -20.06
C THR A 134 -9.43 -7.80 -20.33
N GLY A 135 -9.70 -7.36 -21.56
CA GLY A 135 -9.57 -5.96 -21.97
C GLY A 135 -10.64 -5.06 -21.38
#